data_AF-A0A7J4NYD9-F1
#
_entry.id   AF-A0A7J4NYD9-F1
#
_cell.length_a   1.000
_cell.length_b   1.000
_cell.length_c   1.000
_cell.angle_alpha   90.00
_cell.angle_beta   90.00
_cell.angle_gamma   90.00
#
_symmetry.space_group_name_H-M   'P 1'
#
loop_
_entity.id
_entity.type
_entity.pdbx_description
1 polymer ?
#
loop_
_entity_poly.entity_id
_entity_poly.type
_entity_poly.pdbx_seq_one_letter_code
_entity_poly.pdbx_strand_id
1 'polypeptide(L)'
;MKEEKQPSKVPSKQKEAPDKTANRKRVDFLVTYEVEGSRSKKQKARAYSKEEAEEIVATKLKGQIAKGEINAFKIIAADEEKTSK
;
A
#
# COMPACT_ATOMS: atom_id res chain seq x y z
N MET A 1 24.81 -40.11 -23.68
CA MET A 1 24.17 -40.03 -22.34
C MET A 1 24.25 -38.58 -21.87
N LYS A 2 23.12 -38.06 -21.37
CA LYS A 2 22.88 -36.77 -20.66
C LYS A 2 22.93 -35.51 -21.54
N GLU A 3 21.77 -34.91 -21.87
CA GLU A 3 21.08 -33.81 -21.13
C GLU A 3 21.98 -32.55 -21.06
N GLU A 4 21.63 -31.35 -21.52
CA GLU A 4 20.40 -30.59 -21.22
C GLU A 4 20.22 -29.36 -22.16
N LYS A 5 18.99 -29.21 -22.69
CA LYS A 5 18.18 -27.99 -22.97
C LYS A 5 18.81 -26.61 -23.33
N GLN A 6 18.45 -26.12 -24.52
CA GLN A 6 18.00 -24.71 -24.75
C GLN A 6 16.54 -24.53 -24.24
N PRO A 7 15.88 -23.33 -24.18
CA PRO A 7 16.23 -21.97 -24.65
C PRO A 7 15.81 -20.77 -23.72
N SER A 8 16.16 -19.55 -24.15
CA SER A 8 15.44 -18.26 -23.96
C SER A 8 15.25 -17.64 -22.58
N LYS A 9 15.79 -16.41 -22.41
CA LYS A 9 15.06 -15.23 -21.89
C LYS A 9 15.90 -13.95 -22.04
N VAL A 10 15.67 -13.22 -23.13
CA VAL A 10 15.60 -11.75 -23.08
C VAL A 10 14.20 -11.38 -22.50
N PRO A 11 13.96 -10.18 -21.91
CA PRO A 11 14.77 -8.96 -22.02
C PRO A 11 15.24 -8.38 -20.68
N SER A 12 16.28 -7.55 -20.80
CA SER A 12 16.69 -6.55 -19.81
C SER A 12 15.48 -5.94 -19.12
N LYS A 13 15.48 -5.98 -17.78
CA LYS A 13 14.63 -5.12 -16.94
C LYS A 13 14.64 -3.73 -17.57
N GLN A 14 13.52 -3.34 -18.20
CA GLN A 14 13.20 -1.93 -18.36
C GLN A 14 13.32 -1.36 -16.94
N LYS A 15 14.35 -0.55 -16.72
CA LYS A 15 14.35 0.36 -15.57
C LYS A 15 13.17 1.26 -15.86
N GLU A 16 12.04 0.93 -15.25
CA GLU A 16 10.91 1.84 -15.11
C GLU A 16 11.52 3.19 -14.75
N ALA A 17 11.23 4.20 -15.56
CA ALA A 17 11.78 5.53 -15.40
C ALA A 17 11.61 5.92 -13.92
N PRO A 18 12.64 6.42 -13.23
CA PRO A 18 12.44 6.93 -11.88
C PRO A 18 11.40 8.03 -12.00
N ASP A 19 10.20 7.70 -11.55
CA ASP A 19 9.04 8.55 -11.63
C ASP A 19 9.47 9.92 -11.09
N LYS A 20 9.22 10.99 -11.86
CA LYS A 20 9.64 12.38 -11.52
C LYS A 20 8.98 12.92 -10.24
N THR A 21 8.35 12.04 -9.47
CA THR A 21 7.85 12.19 -8.11
C THR A 21 8.93 11.88 -7.05
N ALA A 22 10.14 11.47 -7.45
CA ALA A 22 11.24 11.04 -6.55
C ALA A 22 11.72 12.08 -5.51
N ASN A 23 11.27 13.34 -5.58
CA ASN A 23 11.63 14.38 -4.61
C ASN A 23 10.50 14.82 -3.67
N ARG A 24 9.33 14.16 -3.70
CA ARG A 24 8.34 14.35 -2.62
C ARG A 24 8.79 13.55 -1.41
N LYS A 25 8.86 14.15 -0.23
CA LYS A 25 9.15 13.41 1.00
C LYS A 25 7.89 12.63 1.38
N ARG A 26 7.97 11.30 1.56
CA ARG A 26 6.85 10.56 2.17
C ARG A 26 6.65 11.03 3.59
N VAL A 27 5.44 11.47 3.90
CA VAL A 27 5.02 11.87 5.23
C VAL A 27 4.18 10.76 5.84
N ASP A 28 4.11 10.74 7.16
CA ASP A 28 3.27 9.79 7.88
C ASP A 28 1.84 10.31 7.88
N PHE A 29 0.90 9.49 7.42
CA PHE A 29 -0.53 9.73 7.51
C PHE A 29 -1.13 8.77 8.51
N LEU A 30 -2.06 9.28 9.32
CA LEU A 30 -2.89 8.50 10.22
C LEU A 30 -4.25 8.30 9.57
N VAL A 31 -4.47 7.09 9.02
CA VAL A 31 -5.73 6.71 8.40
C VAL A 31 -6.64 6.09 9.44
N THR A 32 -7.77 6.71 9.69
CA THR A 32 -8.83 6.17 10.55
C THR A 32 -9.83 5.40 9.69
N TYR A 33 -10.06 4.14 10.01
CA TYR A 33 -11.00 3.26 9.32
C TYR A 33 -11.83 2.48 10.33
N GLU A 34 -13.03 2.07 9.94
CA GLU A 34 -13.89 1.19 10.70
C GLU A 34 -14.04 -0.14 9.97
N VAL A 35 -14.10 -1.22 10.74
CA VAL A 35 -14.40 -2.55 10.25
C VAL A 35 -15.79 -2.90 10.71
N GLU A 36 -16.58 -3.53 9.85
CA GLU A 36 -17.95 -3.93 10.17
C GLU A 36 -17.98 -4.81 11.44
N GLY A 37 -18.80 -4.42 12.42
CA GLY A 37 -18.90 -5.10 13.72
C GLY A 37 -17.74 -4.79 14.69
N SER A 38 -16.86 -3.84 14.37
CA SER A 38 -15.74 -3.42 15.22
C SER A 38 -15.69 -1.91 15.40
N ARG A 39 -14.99 -1.46 16.44
CA ARG A 39 -14.72 -0.03 16.63
C ARG A 39 -13.75 0.48 15.57
N SER A 40 -13.86 1.78 15.25
CA SER A 40 -12.89 2.50 14.43
C SER A 40 -11.46 2.34 14.94
N LYS A 41 -10.55 1.99 14.03
CA LYS A 41 -9.11 1.82 14.24
C LYS A 41 -8.35 2.91 13.48
N LYS A 42 -7.14 3.20 13.94
CA LYS A 42 -6.21 4.12 13.27
C LYS A 42 -4.97 3.37 12.83
N GLN A 43 -4.56 3.54 11.58
CA GLN A 43 -3.38 2.91 11.00
C GLN A 43 -2.47 3.99 10.42
N LYS A 44 -1.20 3.96 10.82
CA LYS A 44 -0.18 4.78 10.18
C LYS A 44 0.17 4.20 8.82
N ALA A 45 0.21 5.06 7.81
CA ALA A 45 0.61 4.76 6.46
C ALA A 45 1.53 5.86 5.96
N ARG A 46 2.68 5.47 5.43
CA ARG A 46 3.70 6.41 4.96
C ARG A 46 3.57 6.57 3.46
N ALA A 47 3.12 7.73 3.02
CA ALA A 47 2.72 8.00 1.65
C ALA A 47 3.15 9.40 1.20
N TYR A 48 3.05 9.68 -0.10
CA TYR A 48 3.29 11.03 -0.65
C TYR A 48 2.05 11.94 -0.53
N SER A 49 0.86 11.35 -0.44
CA SER A 49 -0.44 12.06 -0.40
C SER A 49 -1.43 11.31 0.49
N LYS A 50 -2.51 12.00 0.90
CA LYS A 50 -3.63 11.39 1.64
C LYS A 50 -4.25 10.23 0.87
N GLU A 51 -4.56 10.44 -0.40
CA GLU A 51 -5.16 9.42 -1.28
C GLU A 51 -4.28 8.17 -1.36
N GLU A 52 -2.97 8.33 -1.47
CA GLU A 52 -2.04 7.19 -1.50
C GLU A 52 -1.99 6.48 -0.14
N ALA A 53 -2.05 7.20 0.98
CA ALA A 53 -2.16 6.59 2.30
C ALA A 53 -3.46 5.79 2.47
N GLU A 54 -4.57 6.34 2.00
CA GLU A 54 -5.87 5.65 1.99
C GLU A 54 -5.81 4.39 1.14
N GLU A 55 -5.21 4.45 -0.06
CA GLU A 55 -5.06 3.29 -0.94
C GLU A 55 -4.17 2.19 -0.33
N ILE A 56 -3.06 2.56 0.32
CA ILE A 56 -2.18 1.62 1.02
C ILE A 56 -2.96 0.88 2.11
N VAL A 57 -3.73 1.61 2.94
CA VAL A 57 -4.53 1.01 4.02
C VAL A 57 -5.69 0.20 3.45
N ALA A 58 -6.39 0.71 2.45
CA ALA A 58 -7.48 0.00 1.77
C ALA A 58 -6.99 -1.31 1.16
N THR A 59 -5.84 -1.32 0.51
CA THR A 59 -5.25 -2.54 -0.09
C THR A 59 -4.94 -3.59 0.98
N LYS A 60 -4.39 -3.16 2.13
CA LYS A 60 -4.15 -4.04 3.27
C LYS A 60 -5.44 -4.62 3.82
N LEU A 61 -6.49 -3.81 3.97
CA LEU A 61 -7.80 -4.24 4.46
C LEU A 61 -8.52 -5.14 3.45
N LYS A 62 -8.43 -4.87 2.15
CA LYS A 62 -8.91 -5.78 1.10
C LYS A 62 -8.22 -7.14 1.18
N GLY A 63 -6.93 -7.18 1.49
CA GLY A 63 -6.20 -8.42 1.75
C GLY A 63 -6.72 -9.18 2.98
N GLN A 64 -7.14 -8.48 4.03
CA GLN A 64 -7.78 -9.09 5.21
C GLN A 64 -9.19 -9.61 4.89
N ILE A 65 -9.97 -8.91 4.06
CA ILE A 65 -11.25 -9.41 3.54
C ILE A 65 -11.03 -10.71 2.75
N ALA A 66 -10.05 -10.72 1.84
CA ALA A 66 -9.76 -11.90 1.02
C ALA A 66 -9.33 -13.12 1.86
N LYS A 67 -8.74 -12.89 3.04
CA LYS A 67 -8.38 -13.94 4.01
C LYS A 67 -9.53 -14.34 4.95
N GLY A 68 -10.67 -13.65 4.89
CA GLY A 68 -11.81 -13.86 5.80
C GLY A 68 -11.57 -13.34 7.22
N GLU A 69 -10.58 -12.46 7.43
CA GLU A 69 -10.29 -11.87 8.74
C GLU A 69 -11.30 -10.76 9.11
N ILE A 70 -11.83 -10.07 8.10
CA ILE A 70 -12.83 -9.00 8.25
C ILE A 70 -13.87 -9.09 7.13
N ASN A 71 -15.12 -8.68 7.37
CA ASN A 71 -16.18 -8.73 6.36
C ASN A 71 -16.17 -7.51 5.43
N ALA A 72 -16.13 -6.31 6.02
CA ALA A 72 -16.08 -5.05 5.29
C ALA A 72 -15.30 -4.01 6.08
N PHE A 73 -14.80 -2.99 5.38
CA PHE A 73 -14.17 -1.83 5.99
C PHE A 73 -14.62 -0.53 5.33
N LYS A 74 -14.52 0.56 6.08
CA LYS A 74 -14.77 1.91 5.60
C LYS A 74 -13.67 2.84 6.11
N ILE A 75 -13.00 3.54 5.20
CA ILE A 75 -12.08 4.62 5.59
C ILE A 75 -12.92 5.84 5.97
N ILE A 76 -12.64 6.40 7.14
CA ILE A 76 -13.37 7.54 7.71
C ILE A 76 -12.60 8.84 7.48
N ALA A 77 -11.29 8.81 7.72
CA ALA A 77 -10.44 9.98 7.59
C ALA A 77 -8.98 9.58 7.32
N ALA A 78 -8.25 10.45 6.64
CA ALA A 78 -6.80 10.38 6.52
C ALA A 78 -6.19 11.74 6.83
N ASP A 79 -5.48 11.80 7.95
CA ASP A 79 -4.83 13.01 8.44
C ASP A 79 -3.32 12.87 8.34
N GLU A 80 -2.64 13.94 7.92
CA GLU A 80 -1.18 13.96 7.98
C GLU A 80 -0.77 14.01 9.45
N GLU A 81 0.00 13.01 9.90
CA GLU A 81 0.58 13.01 11.24
C GLU A 81 1.70 14.06 11.26
N LYS A 82 1.30 15.32 11.44
CA LYS A 82 2.22 16.41 11.67
C LYS A 82 2.94 16.12 12.98
N THR A 83 4.20 15.69 12.86
CA THR A 83 5.14 15.73 13.96
C THR A 83 5.38 17.20 14.30
N SER A 84 4.50 17.77 15.13
CA SER A 84 4.74 19.06 15.75
C SER A 84 5.97 18.86 16.63
N LYS A 85 7.10 19.38 16.14
CA LYS A 85 8.35 19.48 16.86
C LYS A 85 8.48 20.90 17.38
#